data_AF-A0A3P8YNW1-F1
#
_entry.id   AF-A0A3P8YNW1-F1
#
_cell.length_a   1.000
_cell.length_b   1.000
_cell.length_c   1.000
_cell.angle_alpha   90.00
_cell.angle_beta   90.00
_cell.angle_gamma   90.00
#
_symmetry.space_group_name_H-M   'P 1'
#
loop_
_entity.id
_entity.type
_entity.pdbx_description
1 polymer ?
#
loop_
_entity_poly.entity_id
_entity_poly.type
_entity_poly.pdbx_seq_one_letter_code
_entity_poly.pdbx_strand_id
1 'polypeptide(L)'
;MGGQVSVDNVHVVVVGGGFGGTAAAQQLKSSGIPFTLIDLRDAFHHNVAALRASVKSGFAQQTFIPYFETFGESFLQGKVVRVDPVSQTVLLDGGKEVHYSHLILCTGTDGPFPGKYNIVSSYQTAIQQYEDIVKEVQAAGSVLVVGGGSTGVEMAAEIKTEYPDKKVILIHSHIALADPELLPCVRQQAKEVLLEKGVELILGQKVSKLSELELNVTHKDTEIKTDKDTEITADLVICCTGMKINSGAYSTNLNECLAENGSLKVNKYLQVEGFDNVYAVGDCANVKEPKLAYHARLHAGVAVTNITNSLMEKPLKSYEPGRVSMLLAMGHNDGVGQFSGVRLPRFLVTQGKSKDLLVWKSWKEMGQKAP
;
A
#
# COMPACT_ATOMS: atom_id res chain seq x y z
N MET A 1 11.17 34.70 7.73
CA MET A 1 10.17 35.34 8.62
C MET A 1 8.90 34.52 8.49
N GLY A 2 8.65 33.64 9.46
CA GLY A 2 7.49 32.75 9.47
C GLY A 2 6.30 33.51 10.05
N GLY A 3 5.28 33.75 9.23
CA GLY A 3 3.99 34.18 9.73
C GLY A 3 3.34 32.99 10.43
N GLN A 4 3.16 33.08 11.75
CA GLN A 4 2.24 32.20 12.47
C GLN A 4 0.85 32.43 11.90
N VAL A 5 0.30 31.39 11.27
CA VAL A 5 -1.10 31.36 10.84
C VAL A 5 -1.95 31.50 12.11
N SER A 6 -2.89 32.45 12.13
CA SER A 6 -3.87 32.55 13.21
C SER A 6 -4.77 31.32 13.17
N VAL A 7 -4.76 30.50 14.22
CA VAL A 7 -5.25 29.10 14.24
C VAL A 7 -6.69 28.96 14.77
N ASP A 8 -7.34 30.06 15.13
CA ASP A 8 -8.69 30.00 15.70
C ASP A 8 -9.66 29.41 14.65
N ASN A 9 -10.04 28.13 14.85
CA ASN A 9 -10.93 27.28 14.04
C ASN A 9 -10.30 26.37 12.97
N VAL A 10 -8.98 26.22 12.88
CA VAL A 10 -8.36 25.25 11.95
C VAL A 10 -8.12 23.91 12.63
N HIS A 11 -8.81 22.87 12.15
CA HIS A 11 -8.53 21.48 12.49
C HIS A 11 -8.56 20.59 11.25
N VAL A 12 -7.48 19.85 11.00
CA VAL A 12 -7.35 18.94 9.86
C VAL A 12 -7.55 17.51 10.31
N VAL A 13 -8.51 16.79 9.73
CA VAL A 13 -8.65 15.35 9.96
C VAL A 13 -8.01 14.59 8.81
N VAL A 14 -7.15 13.62 9.12
CA VAL A 14 -6.51 12.72 8.16
C VAL A 14 -7.05 11.32 8.39
N VAL A 15 -7.73 10.74 7.39
CA VAL A 15 -8.33 9.40 7.48
C VAL A 15 -7.48 8.38 6.74
N GLY A 16 -6.85 7.48 7.48
CA GLY A 16 -5.92 6.46 7.00
C GLY A 16 -4.47 6.91 7.15
N GLY A 17 -3.70 6.19 7.96
CA GLY A 17 -2.29 6.41 8.28
C GLY A 17 -1.29 5.66 7.40
N GLY A 18 -1.69 5.20 6.22
CA GLY A 18 -0.73 4.67 5.23
C GLY A 18 0.31 5.70 4.76
N PHE A 19 1.07 5.41 3.70
CA PHE A 19 2.14 6.29 3.21
C PHE A 19 1.71 7.75 2.98
N GLY A 20 0.51 7.97 2.46
CA GLY A 20 -0.04 9.32 2.27
C GLY A 20 -0.41 10.00 3.58
N GLY A 21 -1.16 9.32 4.45
CA GLY A 21 -1.63 9.91 5.71
C GLY A 21 -0.52 10.18 6.71
N THR A 22 0.45 9.27 6.84
CA THR A 22 1.63 9.50 7.69
C THR A 22 2.45 10.68 7.17
N ALA A 23 2.63 10.82 5.85
CA ALA A 23 3.31 11.97 5.27
C ALA A 23 2.55 13.28 5.49
N ALA A 24 1.22 13.27 5.34
CA ALA A 24 0.38 14.43 5.61
C ALA A 24 0.46 14.85 7.09
N ALA A 25 0.27 13.90 8.01
CA ALA A 25 0.36 14.13 9.45
C ALA A 25 1.73 14.68 9.86
N GLN A 26 2.82 14.14 9.31
CA GLN A 26 4.17 14.63 9.58
C GLN A 26 4.37 16.08 9.12
N GLN A 27 3.82 16.44 7.96
CA GLN A 27 3.90 17.82 7.45
C GLN A 27 3.01 18.77 8.25
N LEU A 28 1.80 18.36 8.63
CA LEU A 28 0.90 19.13 9.49
C LEU A 28 1.54 19.40 10.86
N LYS A 29 2.13 18.37 11.48
CA LYS A 29 2.91 18.48 12.73
C LYS A 29 4.06 19.47 12.59
N SER A 30 4.83 19.38 11.51
CA SER A 30 5.99 20.25 11.26
C SER A 30 5.59 21.72 11.01
N SER A 31 4.40 21.95 10.45
CA SER A 31 3.82 23.27 10.21
C SER A 31 3.04 23.83 11.40
N GLY A 32 2.88 23.07 12.49
CA GLY A 32 2.12 23.48 13.67
C GLY A 32 0.60 23.62 13.42
N ILE A 33 0.07 22.96 12.38
CA ILE A 33 -1.38 22.97 12.08
C ILE A 33 -2.06 21.89 12.93
N PRO A 34 -3.11 22.22 13.72
CA PRO A 34 -3.82 21.22 14.51
C PRO A 34 -4.44 20.14 13.65
N PHE A 35 -4.22 18.88 14.01
CA PHE A 35 -4.74 17.75 13.25
C PHE A 35 -5.10 16.55 14.13
N THR A 36 -5.92 15.66 13.57
CA THR A 36 -6.16 14.31 14.07
C THR A 36 -5.89 13.31 12.94
N LEU A 37 -4.95 12.39 13.15
CA LEU A 37 -4.73 11.22 12.30
C LEU A 37 -5.58 10.06 12.83
N ILE A 38 -6.44 9.50 11.97
CA ILE A 38 -7.30 8.36 12.31
C ILE A 38 -6.89 7.17 11.44
N ASP A 39 -6.49 6.05 12.06
CA ASP A 39 -6.23 4.78 11.35
C ASP A 39 -6.79 3.61 12.18
N LEU A 40 -7.19 2.54 11.49
CA LEU A 40 -7.71 1.34 12.12
C LEU A 40 -6.62 0.57 12.91
N ARG A 41 -5.35 0.73 12.51
CA ARG A 41 -4.16 0.18 13.19
C ARG A 41 -3.60 1.20 14.17
N ASP A 42 -2.91 0.71 15.20
CA ASP A 42 -2.12 1.50 16.14
C ASP A 42 -0.70 1.84 15.65
N ALA A 43 -0.29 1.30 14.51
CA ALA A 43 1.01 1.54 13.89
C ALA A 43 0.93 1.74 12.36
N PHE A 44 1.86 2.52 11.84
CA PHE A 44 2.16 2.57 10.42
C PHE A 44 2.67 1.22 9.97
N HIS A 45 2.03 0.64 8.95
CA HIS A 45 2.52 -0.57 8.29
C HIS A 45 3.24 -0.20 7.00
N HIS A 46 4.56 -0.41 6.97
CA HIS A 46 5.39 -0.31 5.78
C HIS A 46 5.12 -1.49 4.85
N ASN A 47 3.95 -1.49 4.20
CA ASN A 47 3.48 -2.64 3.44
C ASN A 47 4.26 -2.93 2.14
N VAL A 48 5.18 -2.04 1.73
CA VAL A 48 6.18 -2.33 0.69
C VAL A 48 7.15 -3.43 1.11
N ALA A 49 7.30 -3.65 2.43
CA ALA A 49 8.17 -4.66 3.02
C ALA A 49 7.41 -5.92 3.51
N ALA A 50 6.08 -5.94 3.33
CA ALA A 50 5.21 -6.99 3.85
C ALA A 50 5.51 -8.38 3.26
N LEU A 51 5.82 -8.46 1.97
CA LEU A 51 6.11 -9.75 1.31
C LEU A 51 7.37 -10.39 1.89
N ARG A 52 8.42 -9.60 2.15
CA ARG A 52 9.61 -10.08 2.85
C ARG A 52 9.31 -10.47 4.29
N ALA A 53 8.48 -9.70 4.99
CA ALA A 53 8.05 -10.04 6.35
C ALA A 53 7.31 -11.38 6.42
N SER A 54 6.65 -11.80 5.34
CA SER A 54 5.96 -13.09 5.26
C SER A 54 6.84 -14.29 4.93
N VAL A 55 8.12 -14.09 4.58
CA VAL A 55 9.05 -15.20 4.29
C VAL A 55 10.25 -15.26 5.22
N LYS A 56 10.62 -14.13 5.84
CA LYS A 56 11.81 -13.99 6.68
C LYS A 56 11.43 -13.71 8.13
N SER A 57 11.68 -14.69 9.01
CA SER A 57 11.41 -14.57 10.45
C SER A 57 12.13 -13.36 11.07
N GLY A 58 11.45 -12.68 11.98
CA GLY A 58 11.92 -11.49 12.69
C GLY A 58 11.89 -10.19 11.85
N PHE A 59 11.68 -10.27 10.53
CA PHE A 59 11.70 -9.08 9.69
C PHE A 59 10.45 -8.20 9.87
N ALA A 60 9.32 -8.78 10.26
CA ALA A 60 8.07 -8.07 10.48
C ALA A 60 8.16 -6.98 11.56
N GLN A 61 9.03 -7.13 12.56
CA GLN A 61 9.22 -6.11 13.60
C GLN A 61 9.66 -4.76 13.04
N GLN A 62 10.38 -4.77 11.91
CA GLN A 62 10.85 -3.55 11.26
C GLN A 62 9.78 -2.88 10.39
N THR A 63 8.67 -3.57 10.08
CA THR A 63 7.65 -3.05 9.14
C THR A 63 6.51 -2.31 9.84
N PHE A 64 6.45 -2.33 11.18
CA PHE A 64 5.44 -1.63 11.96
C PHE A 64 6.07 -0.53 12.83
N ILE A 65 5.55 0.68 12.73
CA ILE A 65 6.05 1.87 13.44
C ILE A 65 4.90 2.51 14.22
N PRO A 66 4.88 2.44 15.57
CA PRO A 66 3.76 2.94 16.37
C PRO A 66 3.44 4.41 16.10
N TYR A 67 2.15 4.73 15.91
CA TYR A 67 1.74 6.10 15.65
C TYR A 67 1.87 6.99 16.88
N PHE A 68 1.55 6.45 18.06
CA PHE A 68 1.54 7.22 19.32
C PHE A 68 2.90 7.84 19.64
N GLU A 69 4.01 7.12 19.39
CA GLU A 69 5.36 7.64 19.59
C GLU A 69 5.68 8.85 18.68
N THR A 70 5.05 8.93 17.51
CA THR A 70 5.25 10.03 16.56
C THR A 70 4.27 11.17 16.80
N PHE A 71 2.99 10.86 17.01
CA PHE A 71 1.90 11.83 16.92
C PHE A 71 1.20 12.11 18.26
N GLY A 72 1.46 11.31 19.31
CA GLY A 72 0.84 11.49 20.64
C GLY A 72 -0.68 11.60 20.56
N GLU A 73 -1.22 12.62 21.22
CA GLU A 73 -2.66 12.92 21.28
C GLU A 73 -3.28 13.32 19.92
N SER A 74 -2.46 13.64 18.91
CA SER A 74 -2.95 13.88 17.54
C SER A 74 -3.25 12.58 16.78
N PHE A 75 -3.08 11.41 17.38
CA PHE A 75 -3.47 10.12 16.82
C PHE A 75 -4.70 9.55 17.53
N LEU A 76 -5.64 9.03 16.75
CA LEU A 76 -6.83 8.34 17.21
C LEU A 76 -6.96 6.99 16.49
N GLN A 77 -6.76 5.89 17.20
CA GLN A 77 -7.03 4.58 16.65
C GLN A 77 -8.53 4.36 16.47
N GLY A 78 -8.96 3.95 15.28
CA GLY A 78 -10.34 3.58 15.02
C GLY A 78 -10.66 3.40 13.55
N LYS A 79 -11.72 2.64 13.28
CA LYS A 79 -12.25 2.46 11.93
C LYS A 79 -13.23 3.59 11.62
N VAL A 80 -12.93 4.40 10.61
CA VAL A 80 -13.90 5.37 10.07
C VAL A 80 -14.96 4.64 9.27
N VAL A 81 -16.24 4.87 9.60
CA VAL A 81 -17.39 4.22 8.94
C VAL A 81 -18.22 5.19 8.10
N ARG A 82 -18.15 6.50 8.38
CA ARG A 82 -18.86 7.52 7.60
C ARG A 82 -18.10 8.84 7.58
N VAL A 83 -18.06 9.47 6.42
CA VAL A 83 -17.58 10.84 6.20
C VAL A 83 -18.78 11.66 5.75
N ASP A 84 -19.01 12.78 6.41
CA ASP A 84 -20.07 13.72 6.05
C ASP A 84 -19.45 15.08 5.72
N PRO A 85 -19.41 15.44 4.42
CA PRO A 85 -18.82 16.70 3.99
C PRO A 85 -19.73 17.91 4.23
N VAL A 86 -21.04 17.69 4.46
CA VAL A 86 -22.01 18.76 4.73
C VAL A 86 -21.90 19.22 6.17
N SER A 87 -21.93 18.27 7.12
CA SER A 87 -21.74 18.58 8.54
C SER A 87 -20.26 18.70 8.95
N GLN A 88 -19.33 18.43 8.02
CA GLN A 88 -17.89 18.42 8.22
C GLN A 88 -17.47 17.51 9.39
N THR A 89 -17.98 16.28 9.36
CA THR A 89 -17.73 15.26 10.40
C THR A 89 -17.20 13.95 9.83
N VAL A 90 -16.41 13.27 10.65
CA VAL A 90 -15.98 11.89 10.46
C VAL A 90 -16.52 11.06 11.62
N LEU A 91 -17.26 9.99 11.31
CA LEU A 91 -17.82 9.06 12.28
C LEU A 91 -16.98 7.79 12.33
N LEU A 92 -16.52 7.43 13.53
CA LEU A 92 -15.86 6.17 13.80
C LEU A 92 -16.88 5.08 14.15
N ASP A 93 -16.47 3.83 13.93
CA ASP A 93 -17.12 2.68 14.52
C ASP A 93 -17.16 2.84 16.05
N GLY A 94 -18.32 2.56 16.67
CA GLY A 94 -18.59 2.87 18.07
C GLY A 94 -19.17 4.27 18.34
N GLY A 95 -19.42 5.10 17.31
CA GLY A 95 -20.27 6.30 17.42
C GLY A 95 -19.55 7.61 17.72
N LYS A 96 -18.22 7.61 17.88
CA LYS A 96 -17.44 8.84 18.10
C LYS A 96 -17.39 9.67 16.82
N GLU A 97 -17.77 10.94 16.92
CA GLU A 97 -17.66 11.91 15.84
C GLU A 97 -16.45 12.85 16.03
N VAL A 98 -15.79 13.17 14.93
CA VAL A 98 -14.67 14.13 14.88
C VAL A 98 -15.00 15.19 13.83
N HIS A 99 -15.14 16.44 14.28
CA HIS A 99 -15.34 17.58 13.39
C HIS A 99 -14.03 18.01 12.74
N TYR A 100 -14.12 18.55 11.53
CA TYR A 100 -12.97 19.10 10.82
C TYR A 100 -13.30 20.41 10.13
N SER A 101 -12.27 21.21 9.90
CA SER A 101 -12.30 22.32 8.93
C SER A 101 -11.85 21.84 7.55
N HIS A 102 -10.88 20.90 7.53
CA HIS A 102 -10.33 20.31 6.32
C HIS A 102 -10.15 18.80 6.52
N LEU A 103 -10.36 18.03 5.45
CA LEU A 103 -10.29 16.58 5.46
C LEU A 103 -9.29 16.09 4.41
N ILE A 104 -8.41 15.16 4.80
CA ILE A 104 -7.55 14.42 3.88
C ILE A 104 -7.92 12.94 3.95
N LEU A 105 -8.49 12.42 2.87
CA LEU A 105 -8.84 11.02 2.69
C LEU A 105 -7.64 10.25 2.12
N CYS A 106 -7.11 9.33 2.91
CA CYS A 106 -5.95 8.48 2.61
C CYS A 106 -6.30 6.99 2.83
N THR A 107 -7.54 6.58 2.51
CA THR A 107 -8.08 5.25 2.89
C THR A 107 -7.39 4.09 2.15
N GLY A 108 -6.72 4.37 1.04
CA GLY A 108 -5.95 3.40 0.28
C GLY A 108 -6.81 2.27 -0.30
N THR A 109 -6.24 1.07 -0.30
CA THR A 109 -6.89 -0.14 -0.81
C THR A 109 -6.87 -1.28 0.21
N ASP A 110 -7.86 -2.16 0.12
CA ASP A 110 -7.83 -3.47 0.72
C ASP A 110 -7.32 -4.55 -0.24
N GLY A 111 -6.96 -5.70 0.31
CA GLY A 111 -6.53 -6.87 -0.46
C GLY A 111 -6.09 -8.02 0.45
N PRO A 112 -5.68 -9.15 -0.14
CA PRO A 112 -5.25 -10.31 0.64
C PRO A 112 -3.97 -10.06 1.45
N PHE A 113 -3.91 -10.70 2.61
CA PHE A 113 -2.67 -10.94 3.35
C PHE A 113 -1.78 -11.92 2.53
N PRO A 114 -0.44 -11.79 2.51
CA PRO A 114 0.40 -10.91 3.33
C PRO A 114 0.60 -9.49 2.80
N GLY A 115 0.18 -9.17 1.57
CA GLY A 115 0.44 -7.86 0.95
C GLY A 115 -0.30 -6.68 1.62
N LYS A 116 -1.45 -6.95 2.24
CA LYS A 116 -2.23 -5.98 3.01
C LYS A 116 -2.57 -6.52 4.39
N TYR A 117 -2.64 -5.59 5.34
CA TYR A 117 -3.02 -5.82 6.73
C TYR A 117 -3.90 -4.66 7.19
N ASN A 118 -5.22 -4.84 7.09
CA ASN A 118 -6.23 -3.81 7.35
C ASN A 118 -7.25 -4.27 8.39
N ILE A 119 -6.75 -4.82 9.50
CA ILE A 119 -7.57 -5.32 10.62
C ILE A 119 -7.36 -4.43 11.83
N VAL A 120 -8.44 -4.08 12.53
CA VAL A 120 -8.37 -3.35 13.82
C VAL A 120 -7.73 -4.28 14.85
N SER A 121 -6.44 -4.08 15.10
CA SER A 121 -5.62 -4.93 15.97
C SER A 121 -4.36 -4.17 16.38
N SER A 122 -3.64 -4.70 17.38
CA SER A 122 -2.34 -4.16 17.75
C SER A 122 -1.26 -4.58 16.76
N TYR A 123 -0.25 -3.75 16.57
CA TYR A 123 0.88 -4.08 15.71
C TYR A 123 1.65 -5.32 16.17
N GLN A 124 1.68 -5.65 17.47
CA GLN A 124 2.27 -6.90 17.95
C GLN A 124 1.47 -8.13 17.46
N THR A 125 0.14 -8.02 17.42
CA THR A 125 -0.71 -9.06 16.83
C THR A 125 -0.42 -9.22 15.35
N ALA A 126 -0.24 -8.11 14.63
CA ALA A 126 0.12 -8.12 13.22
C ALA A 126 1.49 -8.77 12.98
N ILE A 127 2.50 -8.43 13.79
CA ILE A 127 3.84 -9.05 13.75
C ILE A 127 3.72 -10.56 13.98
N GLN A 128 2.93 -11.00 14.97
CA GLN A 128 2.75 -12.43 15.23
C GLN A 128 2.13 -13.16 14.04
N GLN A 129 1.14 -12.55 13.35
CA GLN A 129 0.55 -13.13 12.15
C GLN A 129 1.55 -13.22 10.98
N TYR A 130 2.50 -12.28 10.87
CA TYR A 130 3.62 -12.40 9.94
C TYR A 130 4.57 -13.55 10.32
N GLU A 131 4.88 -13.73 11.61
CA GLU A 131 5.69 -14.88 12.05
C GLU A 131 4.95 -16.22 11.83
N ASP A 132 3.63 -16.23 11.90
CA ASP A 132 2.84 -17.44 11.66
C ASP A 132 2.85 -17.83 10.17
N ILE A 133 2.66 -16.89 9.24
CA ILE A 133 2.80 -17.19 7.80
C ILE A 133 4.23 -17.57 7.42
N VAL A 134 5.26 -17.05 8.11
CA VAL A 134 6.64 -17.52 7.90
C VAL A 134 6.74 -19.02 8.21
N LYS A 135 6.11 -19.51 9.29
CA LYS A 135 6.09 -20.94 9.61
C LYS A 135 5.37 -21.76 8.55
N GLU A 136 4.26 -21.26 8.02
CA GLU A 136 3.53 -21.89 6.91
C GLU A 136 4.41 -21.99 5.65
N VAL A 137 5.06 -20.89 5.25
CA VAL A 137 6.01 -20.89 4.12
C VAL A 137 7.16 -21.87 4.36
N GLN A 138 7.67 -21.99 5.59
CA GLN A 138 8.71 -22.95 5.95
C GLN A 138 8.23 -24.41 5.82
N ALA A 139 7.04 -24.73 6.30
CA ALA A 139 6.45 -26.07 6.27
C ALA A 139 6.06 -26.54 4.85
N ALA A 140 5.70 -25.60 3.97
CA ALA A 140 5.35 -25.87 2.59
C ALA A 140 6.57 -26.32 1.77
N GLY A 141 6.48 -27.46 1.08
CA GLY A 141 7.47 -27.91 0.09
C GLY A 141 7.28 -27.24 -1.27
N SER A 142 6.05 -26.80 -1.57
CA SER A 142 5.68 -26.11 -2.80
C SER A 142 4.70 -24.96 -2.54
N VAL A 143 4.87 -23.84 -3.26
CA VAL A 143 4.03 -22.65 -3.09
C VAL A 143 3.45 -22.21 -4.44
N LEU A 144 2.13 -22.05 -4.50
CA LEU A 144 1.43 -21.41 -5.61
C LEU A 144 1.19 -19.93 -5.28
N VAL A 145 1.80 -19.04 -6.07
CA VAL A 145 1.54 -17.61 -6.04
C VAL A 145 0.52 -17.27 -7.13
N VAL A 146 -0.64 -16.74 -6.72
CA VAL A 146 -1.74 -16.39 -7.63
C VAL A 146 -1.68 -14.90 -7.98
N GLY A 147 -1.34 -14.58 -9.22
CA GLY A 147 -1.34 -13.24 -9.78
C GLY A 147 0.04 -12.67 -10.08
N GLY A 148 0.47 -12.71 -11.34
CA GLY A 148 1.73 -12.12 -11.83
C GLY A 148 1.77 -10.60 -12.02
N GLY A 149 0.99 -9.83 -11.24
CA GLY A 149 1.23 -8.38 -11.08
C GLY A 149 2.46 -8.11 -10.21
N SER A 150 2.79 -6.84 -9.94
CA SER A 150 3.98 -6.49 -9.16
C SER A 150 4.07 -7.21 -7.81
N THR A 151 2.98 -7.29 -7.06
CA THR A 151 2.93 -8.01 -5.77
C THR A 151 3.30 -9.48 -5.92
N GLY A 152 2.73 -10.23 -6.87
CA GLY A 152 3.03 -11.65 -7.01
C GLY A 152 4.40 -11.92 -7.64
N VAL A 153 4.89 -11.02 -8.50
CA VAL A 153 6.27 -11.06 -9.00
C VAL A 153 7.26 -10.89 -7.85
N GLU A 154 7.08 -9.87 -6.99
CA GLU A 154 7.93 -9.67 -5.81
C GLU A 154 7.80 -10.86 -4.84
N MET A 155 6.58 -11.35 -4.56
CA MET A 155 6.35 -12.49 -3.65
C MET A 155 7.08 -13.75 -4.10
N ALA A 156 6.94 -14.14 -5.38
CA ALA A 156 7.61 -15.32 -5.91
C ALA A 156 9.15 -15.19 -5.82
N ALA A 157 9.68 -14.00 -6.05
CA ALA A 157 11.11 -13.73 -5.95
C ALA A 157 11.61 -13.73 -4.50
N GLU A 158 10.86 -13.17 -3.55
CA GLU A 158 11.20 -13.22 -2.11
C GLU A 158 11.26 -14.67 -1.62
N ILE A 159 10.26 -15.51 -1.94
CA ILE A 159 10.26 -16.93 -1.55
C ILE A 159 11.48 -17.65 -2.12
N LYS A 160 11.76 -17.53 -3.42
CA LYS A 160 12.91 -18.21 -4.04
C LYS A 160 14.25 -17.68 -3.56
N THR A 161 14.31 -16.46 -3.05
CA THR A 161 15.55 -15.88 -2.52
C THR A 161 15.82 -16.39 -1.11
N GLU A 162 14.78 -16.50 -0.27
CA GLU A 162 14.91 -17.03 1.10
C GLU A 162 15.01 -18.57 1.12
N TYR A 163 14.29 -19.25 0.23
CA TYR A 163 14.23 -20.71 0.13
C TYR A 163 14.55 -21.20 -1.30
N PRO A 164 15.83 -21.22 -1.73
CA PRO A 164 16.23 -21.54 -3.10
C PRO A 164 15.76 -22.90 -3.61
N ASP A 165 15.66 -23.90 -2.74
CA ASP A 165 15.27 -25.28 -3.12
C ASP A 165 13.75 -25.49 -3.17
N LYS A 166 12.95 -24.54 -2.67
CA LYS A 166 11.49 -24.67 -2.62
C LYS A 166 10.88 -24.55 -4.02
N LYS A 167 9.90 -25.38 -4.35
CA LYS A 167 9.13 -25.28 -5.59
C LYS A 167 8.20 -24.06 -5.51
N VAL A 168 8.30 -23.15 -6.47
CA VAL A 168 7.41 -21.98 -6.55
C VAL A 168 6.80 -21.90 -7.93
N ILE A 169 5.48 -21.83 -7.98
CA ILE A 169 4.68 -21.69 -9.20
C ILE A 169 4.02 -20.32 -9.16
N LEU A 170 4.21 -19.49 -10.18
CA LEU A 170 3.48 -18.24 -10.36
C LEU A 170 2.46 -18.42 -11.49
N ILE A 171 1.17 -18.34 -11.13
CA ILE A 171 0.08 -18.34 -12.10
C ILE A 171 -0.42 -16.92 -12.38
N HIS A 172 -0.63 -16.57 -13.65
CA HIS A 172 -1.13 -15.26 -14.05
C HIS A 172 -2.07 -15.33 -15.25
N SER A 173 -3.14 -14.53 -15.20
CA SER A 173 -4.15 -14.46 -16.26
C SER A 173 -3.67 -13.86 -17.58
N HIS A 174 -2.52 -13.17 -17.57
CA HIS A 174 -1.93 -12.57 -18.76
C HIS A 174 -0.56 -13.18 -19.05
N ILE A 175 -0.08 -12.97 -20.28
CA ILE A 175 1.26 -13.41 -20.72
C ILE A 175 2.36 -12.52 -20.14
N ALA A 176 2.15 -11.22 -20.12
CA ALA A 176 3.14 -10.29 -19.63
C ALA A 176 2.98 -10.07 -18.12
N LEU A 177 4.07 -10.23 -17.37
CA LEU A 177 4.14 -10.04 -15.93
C LEU A 177 4.30 -8.56 -15.54
N ALA A 178 4.07 -8.27 -14.25
CA ALA A 178 4.11 -6.94 -13.65
C ALA A 178 3.13 -5.93 -14.27
N ASP A 179 3.09 -4.73 -13.69
CA ASP A 179 2.11 -3.70 -14.06
C ASP A 179 2.25 -3.23 -15.52
N PRO A 180 1.14 -2.99 -16.24
CA PRO A 180 1.15 -2.59 -17.64
C PRO A 180 1.80 -1.21 -17.88
N GLU A 181 1.88 -0.36 -16.86
CA GLU A 181 2.55 0.95 -16.91
C GLU A 181 4.08 0.87 -16.93
N LEU A 182 4.65 -0.31 -16.62
CA LEU A 182 6.08 -0.56 -16.80
C LEU A 182 6.42 -0.75 -18.28
N LEU A 183 7.63 -0.33 -18.66
CA LEU A 183 8.19 -0.57 -19.98
C LEU A 183 8.19 -2.07 -20.31
N PRO A 184 7.88 -2.49 -21.55
CA PRO A 184 7.93 -3.90 -21.95
C PRO A 184 9.26 -4.59 -21.63
N CYS A 185 10.39 -3.89 -21.77
CA CYS A 185 11.70 -4.44 -21.46
C CYS A 185 11.95 -4.65 -19.95
N VAL A 186 11.29 -3.89 -19.08
CA VAL A 186 11.34 -4.08 -17.62
C VAL A 186 10.50 -5.29 -17.22
N ARG A 187 9.32 -5.42 -17.81
CA ARG A 187 8.42 -6.57 -17.60
C ARG A 187 9.05 -7.87 -18.06
N GLN A 188 9.74 -7.83 -19.21
CA GLN A 188 10.53 -8.95 -19.71
C GLN A 188 11.70 -9.30 -18.79
N GLN A 189 12.42 -8.30 -18.27
CA GLN A 189 13.50 -8.53 -17.30
C GLN A 189 12.99 -9.14 -15.98
N ALA A 190 11.81 -8.72 -15.50
CA ALA A 190 11.18 -9.33 -14.33
C ALA A 190 10.92 -10.83 -14.55
N LYS A 191 10.39 -11.19 -15.73
CA LYS A 191 10.19 -12.59 -16.13
C LYS A 191 11.49 -13.38 -16.16
N GLU A 192 12.54 -12.82 -16.78
CA GLU A 192 13.87 -13.44 -16.86
C GLU A 192 14.44 -13.73 -15.47
N VAL A 193 14.36 -12.77 -14.55
CA VAL A 193 14.85 -12.96 -13.18
C VAL A 193 14.07 -14.03 -12.42
N LEU A 194 12.75 -14.15 -12.61
CA LEU A 194 11.97 -15.23 -12.01
C LEU A 194 12.39 -16.61 -12.55
N LEU A 195 12.63 -16.70 -13.86
CA LEU A 195 13.11 -17.94 -14.49
C LEU A 195 14.54 -18.30 -14.04
N GLU A 196 15.44 -17.31 -13.95
CA GLU A 196 16.80 -17.47 -13.40
C GLU A 196 16.77 -18.03 -11.96
N LYS A 197 15.78 -17.60 -11.16
CA LYS A 197 15.57 -18.09 -9.80
C LYS A 197 14.90 -19.47 -9.75
N GLY A 198 14.40 -20.00 -10.87
CA GLY A 198 13.72 -21.29 -10.93
C GLY A 198 12.24 -21.23 -10.50
N VAL A 199 11.55 -20.12 -10.73
CA VAL A 199 10.09 -20.04 -10.61
C VAL A 199 9.44 -20.67 -11.84
N GLU A 200 8.49 -21.57 -11.63
CA GLU A 200 7.63 -22.12 -12.69
C GLU A 200 6.54 -21.11 -13.04
N LEU A 201 6.37 -20.79 -14.33
CA LEU A 201 5.40 -19.79 -14.78
C LEU A 201 4.23 -20.44 -15.52
N ILE A 202 3.02 -20.23 -15.03
CA ILE A 202 1.77 -20.62 -15.70
C ILE A 202 1.07 -19.33 -16.14
N LEU A 203 1.20 -18.99 -17.41
CA LEU A 203 0.75 -17.70 -17.95
C LEU A 203 -0.47 -17.85 -18.86
N GLY A 204 -1.31 -16.81 -18.87
CA GLY A 204 -2.56 -16.81 -19.64
C GLY A 204 -3.63 -17.74 -19.06
N GLN A 205 -3.58 -18.04 -17.76
CA GLN A 205 -4.52 -18.93 -17.05
C GLN A 205 -4.87 -18.35 -15.68
N LYS A 206 -6.04 -18.72 -15.15
CA LYS A 206 -6.53 -18.33 -13.82
C LYS A 206 -6.79 -19.56 -12.99
N VAL A 207 -6.66 -19.43 -11.67
CA VAL A 207 -7.16 -20.43 -10.72
C VAL A 207 -8.69 -20.43 -10.77
N SER A 208 -9.29 -21.60 -11.02
CA SER A 208 -10.72 -21.81 -10.91
C SER A 208 -11.13 -21.85 -9.44
N LYS A 209 -12.26 -21.22 -9.10
CA LYS A 209 -12.84 -21.25 -7.75
C LYS A 209 -11.87 -20.84 -6.63
N LEU A 210 -11.03 -19.82 -6.89
CA LEU A 210 -10.05 -19.32 -5.92
C LEU A 210 -10.66 -18.99 -4.55
N SER A 211 -11.92 -18.58 -4.49
CA SER A 211 -12.64 -18.29 -3.23
C SER A 211 -12.96 -19.53 -2.39
N GLU A 212 -12.91 -20.73 -2.97
CA GLU A 212 -13.12 -22.01 -2.28
C GLU A 212 -11.80 -22.55 -1.68
N LEU A 213 -10.65 -21.96 -2.03
CA LEU A 213 -9.34 -22.37 -1.51
C LEU A 213 -9.05 -21.70 -0.17
N GLU A 214 -8.48 -22.46 0.76
CA GLU A 214 -7.86 -21.90 1.96
C GLU A 214 -6.51 -21.27 1.58
N LEU A 215 -6.35 -19.98 1.91
CA LEU A 215 -5.16 -19.21 1.58
C LEU A 215 -4.26 -19.10 2.79
N ASN A 216 -2.95 -18.98 2.55
CA ASN A 216 -1.96 -18.69 3.60
C ASN A 216 -1.87 -19.75 4.73
N VAL A 217 -2.33 -20.97 4.47
CA VAL A 217 -2.22 -22.13 5.37
C VAL A 217 -1.67 -23.30 4.57
N THR A 218 -0.78 -24.08 5.18
CA THR A 218 -0.11 -25.21 4.53
C THR A 218 -0.97 -26.47 4.60
N HIS A 219 -1.35 -26.98 3.44
CA HIS A 219 -2.02 -28.27 3.27
C HIS A 219 -1.29 -29.06 2.19
N LYS A 220 -0.68 -30.18 2.60
CA LYS A 220 0.12 -31.01 1.69
C LYS A 220 -0.71 -31.45 0.50
N ASP A 221 -0.10 -31.33 -0.68
CA ASP A 221 -0.66 -31.82 -1.95
C ASP A 221 -2.06 -31.26 -2.27
N THR A 222 -2.32 -29.98 -1.98
CA THR A 222 -3.58 -29.33 -2.38
C THR A 222 -3.72 -29.36 -3.89
N GLU A 223 -4.82 -29.90 -4.40
CA GLU A 223 -5.14 -29.93 -5.83
C GLU A 223 -5.85 -28.65 -6.26
N ILE A 224 -5.28 -27.95 -7.25
CA ILE A 224 -5.82 -26.73 -7.82
C ILE A 224 -6.06 -26.92 -9.31
N LYS A 225 -7.24 -26.52 -9.80
CA LYS A 225 -7.55 -26.50 -11.23
C LYS A 225 -7.57 -25.08 -11.77
N THR A 226 -7.19 -24.94 -13.03
CA THR A 226 -7.25 -23.67 -13.75
C THR A 226 -8.52 -23.55 -14.59
N ASP A 227 -8.72 -22.39 -15.21
CA ASP A 227 -9.76 -22.13 -16.21
C ASP A 227 -9.50 -22.82 -17.57
N LYS A 228 -8.36 -23.51 -17.71
CA LYS A 228 -7.99 -24.31 -18.89
C LYS A 228 -7.73 -25.77 -18.53
N ASP A 229 -8.31 -26.25 -17.44
CA ASP A 229 -8.20 -27.63 -16.96
C ASP A 229 -6.75 -28.11 -16.68
N THR A 230 -5.78 -27.19 -16.60
CA THR A 230 -4.44 -27.50 -16.06
C THR A 230 -4.58 -27.79 -14.58
N GLU A 231 -4.03 -28.92 -14.15
CA GLU A 231 -3.97 -29.35 -12.75
C GLU A 231 -2.62 -28.93 -12.14
N ILE A 232 -2.67 -28.36 -10.95
CA ILE A 232 -1.54 -27.88 -10.18
C ILE A 232 -1.64 -28.49 -8.79
N THR A 233 -0.53 -29.01 -8.27
CA THR A 233 -0.43 -29.44 -6.87
C THR A 233 0.52 -28.50 -6.15
N ALA A 234 0.08 -27.94 -5.02
CA ALA A 234 0.89 -27.07 -4.17
C ALA A 234 0.56 -27.26 -2.69
N ASP A 235 1.51 -27.01 -1.80
CA ASP A 235 1.29 -27.12 -0.35
C ASP A 235 0.72 -25.84 0.26
N LEU A 236 0.99 -24.69 -0.36
CA LEU A 236 0.57 -23.37 0.15
C LEU A 236 0.12 -22.49 -1.03
N VAL A 237 -1.00 -21.80 -0.86
CA VAL A 237 -1.53 -20.85 -1.84
C VAL A 237 -1.48 -19.43 -1.29
N ILE A 238 -0.78 -18.53 -1.99
CA ILE A 238 -0.69 -17.11 -1.66
C ILE A 238 -1.36 -16.29 -2.75
N CYS A 239 -2.44 -15.58 -2.40
CA CYS A 239 -3.18 -14.74 -3.34
C CYS A 239 -2.60 -13.32 -3.40
N CYS A 240 -2.22 -12.88 -4.60
CA CYS A 240 -1.68 -11.55 -4.88
C CYS A 240 -2.60 -10.74 -5.81
N THR A 241 -3.90 -11.05 -5.83
CA THR A 241 -4.91 -10.36 -6.66
C THR A 241 -6.10 -9.87 -5.83
N GLY A 242 -7.04 -9.16 -6.46
CA GLY A 242 -8.30 -8.78 -5.79
C GLY A 242 -8.21 -7.53 -4.93
N MET A 243 -7.24 -6.65 -5.20
CA MET A 243 -7.16 -5.34 -4.57
C MET A 243 -8.43 -4.51 -4.82
N LYS A 244 -8.93 -3.82 -3.80
CA LYS A 244 -10.14 -2.98 -3.89
C LYS A 244 -9.91 -1.63 -3.20
N ILE A 245 -10.47 -0.54 -3.74
CA ILE A 245 -10.42 0.77 -3.08
C ILE A 245 -11.24 0.72 -1.78
N ASN A 246 -10.69 1.29 -0.70
CA ASN A 246 -11.39 1.43 0.58
C ASN A 246 -12.37 2.60 0.53
N SER A 247 -13.51 2.41 -0.14
CA SER A 247 -14.51 3.45 -0.35
C SER A 247 -15.63 3.50 0.69
N GLY A 248 -15.79 2.45 1.51
CA GLY A 248 -16.97 2.30 2.39
C GLY A 248 -17.24 3.50 3.31
N ALA A 249 -16.19 4.18 3.79
CA ALA A 249 -16.33 5.36 4.65
C ALA A 249 -16.96 6.58 3.96
N TYR A 250 -16.81 6.70 2.64
CA TYR A 250 -17.24 7.88 1.90
C TYR A 250 -18.23 7.57 0.76
N SER A 251 -18.48 6.30 0.45
CA SER A 251 -19.23 5.91 -0.74
C SER A 251 -20.67 6.40 -0.78
N THR A 252 -21.29 6.60 0.38
CA THR A 252 -22.68 7.07 0.48
C THR A 252 -22.78 8.59 0.30
N ASN A 253 -21.96 9.35 1.03
CA ASN A 253 -22.06 10.81 1.08
C ASN A 253 -21.24 11.53 0.00
N LEU A 254 -20.34 10.83 -0.68
CA LEU A 254 -19.55 11.33 -1.81
C LEU A 254 -19.80 10.49 -3.08
N ASN A 255 -20.98 9.86 -3.22
CA ASN A 255 -21.34 8.98 -4.34
C ASN A 255 -21.16 9.65 -5.71
N GLU A 256 -21.57 10.91 -5.86
CA GLU A 256 -21.43 11.71 -7.09
C GLU A 256 -19.97 12.05 -7.43
N CYS A 257 -19.09 11.96 -6.43
CA CYS A 257 -17.66 12.19 -6.57
C CYS A 257 -16.88 10.90 -6.87
N LEU A 258 -17.53 9.73 -6.98
CA LEU A 258 -16.85 8.47 -7.25
C LEU A 258 -16.61 8.22 -8.75
N ALA A 259 -15.49 7.59 -9.05
CA ALA A 259 -15.27 6.87 -10.30
C ALA A 259 -15.80 5.43 -10.19
N GLU A 260 -15.89 4.72 -11.33
CA GLU A 260 -16.45 3.35 -11.41
C GLU A 260 -15.75 2.35 -10.46
N ASN A 261 -14.46 2.53 -10.20
CA ASN A 261 -13.67 1.66 -9.32
C ASN A 261 -13.76 2.03 -7.82
N GLY A 262 -14.59 3.02 -7.45
CA GLY A 262 -14.75 3.50 -6.07
C GLY A 262 -13.71 4.52 -5.59
N SER A 263 -12.77 4.94 -6.45
CA SER A 263 -11.87 6.06 -6.15
C SER A 263 -12.58 7.42 -6.29
N LEU A 264 -12.10 8.43 -5.58
CA LEU A 264 -12.65 9.79 -5.60
C LEU A 264 -12.08 10.58 -6.78
N LYS A 265 -12.96 11.15 -7.59
CA LYS A 265 -12.61 12.13 -8.62
C LYS A 265 -12.05 13.37 -7.94
N VAL A 266 -10.88 13.79 -8.39
CA VAL A 266 -10.17 14.95 -7.86
C VAL A 266 -9.80 15.92 -8.96
N ASN A 267 -9.78 17.21 -8.62
CA ASN A 267 -9.25 18.23 -9.51
C ASN A 267 -7.70 18.23 -9.50
N LYS A 268 -7.08 19.13 -10.27
CA LYS A 268 -5.61 19.27 -10.35
C LYS A 268 -4.94 19.68 -9.04
N TYR A 269 -5.69 20.07 -8.00
CA TYR A 269 -5.19 20.43 -6.68
C TYR A 269 -5.37 19.32 -5.64
N LEU A 270 -5.82 18.13 -6.10
CA LEU A 270 -6.17 16.96 -5.29
C LEU A 270 -7.37 17.15 -4.36
N GLN A 271 -8.16 18.20 -4.57
CA GLN A 271 -9.45 18.39 -3.91
C GLN A 271 -10.48 17.45 -4.56
N VAL A 272 -11.34 16.85 -3.74
CA VAL A 272 -12.48 16.06 -4.23
C VAL A 272 -13.42 17.00 -4.98
N GLU A 273 -13.88 16.58 -6.16
CA GLU A 273 -14.80 17.40 -6.96
C GLU A 273 -16.02 17.84 -6.14
N GLY A 274 -16.31 19.14 -6.14
CA GLY A 274 -17.42 19.74 -5.39
C GLY A 274 -17.06 20.26 -3.99
N PHE A 275 -15.83 20.04 -3.50
CA PHE A 275 -15.42 20.45 -2.16
C PHE A 275 -14.04 21.10 -2.15
N ASP A 276 -13.94 22.32 -1.60
CA ASP A 276 -12.66 23.03 -1.52
C ASP A 276 -11.82 22.65 -0.30
N ASN A 277 -12.43 22.01 0.70
CA ASN A 277 -11.81 21.63 1.96
C ASN A 277 -11.63 20.11 2.14
N VAL A 278 -11.97 19.29 1.14
CA VAL A 278 -11.79 17.83 1.17
C VAL A 278 -10.80 17.40 0.09
N TYR A 279 -9.77 16.65 0.49
CA TYR A 279 -8.71 16.17 -0.38
C TYR A 279 -8.68 14.64 -0.41
N ALA A 280 -8.33 14.04 -1.55
CA ALA A 280 -8.06 12.61 -1.65
C ALA A 280 -6.60 12.36 -2.05
N VAL A 281 -5.95 11.42 -1.36
CA VAL A 281 -4.49 11.19 -1.42
C VAL A 281 -4.22 9.69 -1.55
N GLY A 282 -3.19 9.34 -2.33
CA GLY A 282 -2.82 7.95 -2.60
C GLY A 282 -3.89 7.18 -3.39
N ASP A 283 -4.07 5.89 -3.07
CA ASP A 283 -4.80 4.97 -3.93
C ASP A 283 -6.30 5.28 -4.05
N CYS A 284 -6.89 5.94 -3.04
CA CYS A 284 -8.30 6.34 -3.07
C CYS A 284 -8.57 7.56 -3.96
N ALA A 285 -7.54 8.26 -4.46
CA ALA A 285 -7.70 9.35 -5.42
C ALA A 285 -7.68 8.83 -6.86
N ASN A 286 -8.61 9.29 -7.70
CA ASN A 286 -8.70 8.92 -9.12
C ASN A 286 -7.71 9.70 -10.00
N VAL A 287 -6.43 9.67 -9.61
CA VAL A 287 -5.33 10.20 -10.42
C VAL A 287 -4.83 9.10 -11.36
N LYS A 288 -4.68 9.42 -12.65
CA LYS A 288 -4.26 8.49 -13.70
C LYS A 288 -2.76 8.23 -13.67
N GLU A 289 -2.34 7.34 -12.79
CA GLU A 289 -0.95 6.93 -12.58
C GLU A 289 -0.90 5.63 -11.76
N PRO A 290 0.25 4.92 -11.74
CA PRO A 290 0.44 3.77 -10.86
C PRO A 290 0.22 4.12 -9.39
N LYS A 291 -0.48 3.24 -8.67
CA LYS A 291 -0.76 3.40 -7.25
C LYS A 291 0.45 2.98 -6.42
N LEU A 292 1.27 3.95 -6.05
CA LEU A 292 2.57 3.73 -5.40
C LEU A 292 2.72 4.54 -4.11
N ALA A 293 3.43 3.98 -3.14
CA ALA A 293 3.83 4.64 -1.89
C ALA A 293 4.53 6.00 -2.12
N TYR A 294 5.32 6.11 -3.19
CA TYR A 294 5.98 7.35 -3.59
C TYR A 294 4.98 8.43 -3.99
N HIS A 295 3.97 8.09 -4.80
CA HIS A 295 2.94 9.00 -5.27
C HIS A 295 2.02 9.45 -4.13
N ALA A 296 1.65 8.52 -3.23
CA ALA A 296 0.88 8.85 -2.04
C ALA A 296 1.56 9.94 -1.18
N ARG A 297 2.90 9.88 -1.03
CA ARG A 297 3.67 10.93 -0.33
C ARG A 297 3.66 12.26 -1.09
N LEU A 298 3.78 12.26 -2.42
CA LEU A 298 3.69 13.48 -3.23
C LEU A 298 2.30 14.12 -3.13
N HIS A 299 1.24 13.30 -3.19
CA HIS A 299 -0.14 13.72 -3.03
C HIS A 299 -0.37 14.40 -1.67
N ALA A 300 0.11 13.77 -0.60
CA ALA A 300 0.06 14.33 0.75
C ALA A 300 0.73 15.72 0.82
N GLY A 301 1.92 15.83 0.21
CA GLY A 301 2.66 17.09 0.12
C GLY A 301 1.87 18.21 -0.54
N VAL A 302 1.16 17.90 -1.64
CA VAL A 302 0.30 18.88 -2.34
C VAL A 302 -0.93 19.22 -1.51
N ALA A 303 -1.63 18.23 -0.93
CA ALA A 303 -2.82 18.46 -0.13
C ALA A 303 -2.55 19.38 1.07
N VAL A 304 -1.51 19.11 1.87
CA VAL A 304 -1.16 19.95 3.03
C VAL A 304 -0.68 21.34 2.60
N THR A 305 0.05 21.44 1.49
CA THR A 305 0.43 22.75 0.91
C THR A 305 -0.82 23.54 0.52
N ASN A 306 -1.82 22.89 -0.07
CA ASN A 306 -3.05 23.55 -0.52
C ASN A 306 -3.97 23.94 0.64
N ILE A 307 -4.01 23.15 1.72
CA ILE A 307 -4.64 23.58 2.97
C ILE A 307 -3.96 24.85 3.49
N THR A 308 -2.62 24.87 3.55
CA THR A 308 -1.87 26.04 4.00
C THR A 308 -2.10 27.25 3.09
N ASN A 309 -2.10 27.05 1.77
CA ASN A 309 -2.34 28.12 0.81
C ASN A 309 -3.76 28.67 0.92
N SER A 310 -4.77 27.82 1.10
CA SER A 310 -6.16 28.23 1.34
C SER A 310 -6.27 29.13 2.58
N LEU A 311 -5.67 28.73 3.70
CA LEU A 311 -5.67 29.50 4.94
C LEU A 311 -4.94 30.85 4.84
N MET A 312 -4.00 30.97 3.90
CA MET A 312 -3.22 32.18 3.65
C MET A 312 -3.71 32.98 2.43
N GLU A 313 -4.83 32.59 1.81
CA GLU A 313 -5.36 33.17 0.56
C GLU A 313 -4.31 33.21 -0.57
N LYS A 314 -3.46 32.20 -0.64
CA LYS A 314 -2.44 32.02 -1.69
C LYS A 314 -2.95 31.11 -2.82
N PRO A 315 -2.41 31.24 -4.05
CA PRO A 315 -2.73 30.33 -5.13
C PRO A 315 -2.47 28.86 -4.78
N LEU A 316 -3.39 27.97 -5.14
CA LEU A 316 -3.24 26.53 -4.95
C LEU A 316 -2.15 25.96 -5.87
N LYS A 317 -1.41 24.99 -5.36
CA LYS A 317 -0.39 24.22 -6.08
C LYS A 317 -1.05 23.05 -6.82
N SER A 318 -0.86 22.99 -8.14
CA SER A 318 -1.31 21.86 -8.95
C SER A 318 -0.40 20.63 -8.80
N TYR A 319 -0.98 19.46 -8.95
CA TYR A 319 -0.32 18.17 -9.11
C TYR A 319 -0.51 17.67 -10.53
N GLU A 320 0.59 17.24 -11.16
CA GLU A 320 0.54 16.53 -12.43
C GLU A 320 1.36 15.25 -12.34
N PRO A 321 0.83 14.10 -12.82
CA PRO A 321 1.57 12.85 -12.87
C PRO A 321 2.87 12.98 -13.65
N GLY A 322 3.96 12.53 -13.04
CA GLY A 322 5.26 12.42 -13.70
C GLY A 322 5.37 11.16 -14.57
N ARG A 323 6.54 10.98 -15.19
CA ARG A 323 6.89 9.70 -15.83
C ARG A 323 6.99 8.59 -14.78
N VAL A 324 6.52 7.40 -15.13
CA VAL A 324 6.48 6.24 -14.23
C VAL A 324 7.88 5.90 -13.70
N SER A 325 7.98 5.87 -12.37
CA SER A 325 9.13 5.39 -11.62
C SER A 325 8.65 4.28 -10.70
N MET A 326 9.03 3.05 -11.01
CA MET A 326 8.58 1.87 -10.28
C MET A 326 9.73 0.86 -10.24
N LEU A 327 10.00 0.41 -9.02
CA LEU A 327 11.08 -0.50 -8.69
C LEU A 327 10.46 -1.74 -8.07
N LEU A 328 10.82 -2.92 -8.56
CA LEU A 328 10.38 -4.20 -8.05
C LEU A 328 11.55 -4.90 -7.37
N ALA A 329 11.33 -5.33 -6.13
CA ALA A 329 12.29 -6.13 -5.38
C ALA A 329 12.18 -7.58 -5.84
N MET A 330 13.26 -8.11 -6.40
CA MET A 330 13.32 -9.49 -6.86
C MET A 330 14.02 -10.35 -5.81
N GLY A 331 13.55 -10.26 -4.56
CA GLY A 331 14.30 -10.70 -3.37
C GLY A 331 15.33 -9.67 -2.90
N HIS A 332 15.97 -9.93 -1.76
CA HIS A 332 16.93 -8.97 -1.16
C HIS A 332 18.23 -8.77 -1.97
N ASN A 333 18.50 -9.63 -2.95
CA ASN A 333 19.75 -9.66 -3.71
C ASN A 333 19.59 -9.16 -5.16
N ASP A 334 18.39 -8.82 -5.61
CA ASP A 334 18.13 -8.45 -7.01
C ASP A 334 16.96 -7.48 -7.15
N GLY A 335 16.85 -6.80 -8.28
CA GLY A 335 15.79 -5.83 -8.50
C GLY A 335 15.66 -5.45 -9.96
N VAL A 336 14.44 -5.15 -10.38
CA VAL A 336 14.14 -4.67 -11.74
C VAL A 336 13.28 -3.44 -11.65
N GLY A 337 13.38 -2.53 -12.61
CA GLY A 337 12.57 -1.34 -12.56
C GLY A 337 12.97 -0.28 -13.54
N GLN A 338 12.24 0.82 -13.46
CA GLN A 338 12.50 2.03 -14.21
C GLN A 338 12.42 3.25 -13.32
N PHE A 339 13.13 4.29 -13.72
CA PHE A 339 13.05 5.61 -13.13
C PHE A 339 12.82 6.64 -14.22
N SER A 340 11.79 7.46 -14.05
CA SER A 340 11.39 8.51 -14.99
C SER A 340 11.28 8.02 -16.46
N GLY A 341 10.74 6.82 -16.65
CA GLY A 341 10.58 6.21 -17.97
C GLY A 341 11.85 5.59 -18.58
N VAL A 342 12.91 5.39 -17.80
CA VAL A 342 14.15 4.74 -18.24
C VAL A 342 14.39 3.49 -17.40
N ARG A 343 14.64 2.34 -18.04
CA ARG A 343 15.02 1.09 -17.36
C ARG A 343 16.31 1.29 -16.59
N LEU A 344 16.34 0.86 -15.33
CA LEU A 344 17.55 0.88 -14.51
C LEU A 344 18.34 -0.44 -14.60
N PRO A 345 19.68 -0.39 -14.48
CA PRO A 345 20.49 -1.56 -14.17
C PRO A 345 20.02 -2.25 -12.87
N ARG A 346 20.00 -3.60 -12.86
CA ARG A 346 19.53 -4.43 -11.72
C ARG A 346 20.18 -4.01 -10.40
N PHE A 347 21.50 -3.87 -10.38
CA PHE A 347 22.25 -3.54 -9.17
C PHE A 347 21.84 -2.20 -8.54
N LEU A 348 21.43 -1.20 -9.34
CA LEU A 348 20.96 0.08 -8.78
C LEU A 348 19.62 -0.10 -8.05
N VAL A 349 18.73 -0.94 -8.60
CA VAL A 349 17.46 -1.28 -7.95
C VAL A 349 17.72 -2.07 -6.67
N THR A 350 18.65 -3.02 -6.71
CA THR A 350 19.04 -3.80 -5.52
C THR A 350 19.54 -2.91 -4.39
N GLN A 351 20.49 -2.00 -4.68
CA GLN A 351 21.06 -1.10 -3.67
C GLN A 351 20.07 -0.05 -3.18
N GLY A 352 19.19 0.45 -4.06
CA GLY A 352 18.29 1.55 -3.75
C GLY A 352 16.93 1.13 -3.16
N LYS A 353 16.47 -0.10 -3.39
CA LYS A 353 15.22 -0.63 -2.84
C LYS A 353 15.39 -2.03 -2.29
N SER A 354 15.86 -2.99 -3.09
CA SER A 354 15.64 -4.40 -2.75
C SER A 354 16.33 -4.84 -1.46
N LYS A 355 17.51 -4.32 -1.12
CA LYS A 355 18.25 -4.74 0.09
C LYS A 355 17.47 -4.55 1.39
N ASP A 356 16.84 -3.40 1.58
CA ASP A 356 16.22 -2.99 2.84
C ASP A 356 14.74 -2.59 2.71
N LEU A 357 14.21 -2.59 1.48
CA LEU A 357 12.86 -2.17 1.12
C LEU A 357 12.51 -0.76 1.59
N LEU A 358 13.50 0.10 1.81
CA LEU A 358 13.34 1.48 2.30
C LEU A 358 12.65 1.56 3.68
N VAL A 359 12.75 0.49 4.47
CA VAL A 359 12.18 0.45 5.83
C VAL A 359 12.83 1.52 6.71
N TRP A 360 14.17 1.64 6.67
CA TRP A 360 14.93 2.65 7.42
C TRP A 360 14.42 4.09 7.18
N LYS A 361 13.97 4.37 5.95
CA LYS A 361 13.48 5.69 5.57
C LYS A 361 12.19 6.04 6.32
N SER A 362 11.32 5.05 6.54
CA SER A 362 10.05 5.27 7.24
C SER A 362 10.26 5.49 8.74
N TRP A 363 11.16 4.71 9.36
CA TRP A 363 11.59 4.96 10.76
C TRP A 363 12.16 6.37 10.94
N LYS A 364 13.05 6.78 10.04
CA LYS A 364 13.62 8.13 10.04
C LYS A 364 12.56 9.21 9.86
N GLU A 365 11.63 9.03 8.91
CA GLU A 365 10.52 9.98 8.64
C GLU A 365 9.59 10.12 9.85
N MET A 366 9.35 9.04 10.60
CA MET A 366 8.55 9.03 11.83
C MET A 366 9.33 9.40 13.09
N GLY A 367 10.63 9.74 12.96
CA GLY A 367 11.45 10.18 14.09
C GLY A 367 11.75 9.08 15.12
N GLN A 368 11.63 7.81 14.74
CA GLN A 368 11.86 6.66 15.61
C GLN A 368 13.11 5.87 15.18
N LYS A 369 13.65 5.06 16.08
CA LYS A 369 14.77 4.15 15.79
C LYS A 369 14.21 2.78 15.44
N ALA A 370 14.70 2.21 14.34
CA ALA A 370 14.38 0.84 13.97
C ALA A 370 14.86 -0.15 15.05
N PRO A 371 14.13 -1.26 15.27
CA PRO A 371 14.47 -2.29 16.26
C PRO A 371 15.74 -3.07 15.93
#